data_AF-W1YG08-F1
#
_entry.id   AF-W1YG08-F1
#
_cell.length_a   1.000
_cell.length_b   1.000
_cell.length_c   1.000
_cell.angle_alpha   90.00
_cell.angle_beta   90.00
_cell.angle_gamma   90.00
#
_symmetry.space_group_name_H-M   'P 1'
#
loop_
_entity.id
_entity.type
_entity.pdbx_description
1 polymer ?
#
loop_
_entity_poly.entity_id
_entity_poly.type
_entity_poly.pdbx_seq_one_letter_code
_entity_poly.pdbx_strand_id
1 'polypeptide(L)' 'FTRNSTESMNLIAHSYGLHNVKKGDKIVITVAEHHANLVTWQYVAEQTGATLEYMYLDEHGHLKDGEIN' A
#
# COMPACT_ATOMS: atom_id res chain seq x y z
N PHE A 1 1.88 -21.74 0.51
CA PHE A 1 2.50 -21.22 -0.73
C PHE A 1 1.42 -20.60 -1.59
N THR A 2 1.75 -19.55 -2.33
CA THR A 2 0.85 -18.87 -3.30
C THR A 2 1.37 -19.09 -4.72
N ARG A 3 0.53 -18.86 -5.72
CA ARG A 3 0.86 -19.01 -7.14
C ARG A 3 1.83 -17.95 -7.64
N ASN A 4 1.75 -16.72 -7.13
CA ASN A 4 2.60 -15.59 -7.50
C ASN A 4 2.55 -14.46 -6.47
N SER A 5 3.37 -13.42 -6.66
CA SER A 5 3.45 -12.25 -5.77
C SER A 5 2.13 -11.47 -5.69
N THR A 6 1.38 -11.38 -6.80
CA THR A 6 0.07 -10.72 -6.81
C THR A 6 -0.93 -11.43 -5.90
N GLU A 7 -0.95 -12.77 -5.89
CA GLU A 7 -1.80 -13.53 -4.98
C GLU A 7 -1.34 -13.37 -3.53
N SER A 8 -0.03 -13.32 -3.26
CA SER A 8 0.47 -13.01 -1.92
C SER A 8 0.01 -11.64 -1.43
N MET A 9 0.03 -10.61 -2.28
CA MET A 9 -0.46 -9.27 -1.92
C MET A 9 -1.95 -9.29 -1.59
N ASN A 10 -2.76 -9.95 -2.42
CA ASN A 10 -4.19 -10.09 -2.15
C ASN A 10 -4.48 -10.88 -0.87
N LEU A 11 -3.71 -11.94 -0.59
CA LEU A 11 -3.81 -12.67 0.66
C LEU A 11 -3.60 -11.75 1.87
N ILE A 12 -2.59 -10.87 1.84
CA ILE A 12 -2.33 -9.91 2.92
C ILE A 12 -3.47 -8.89 3.05
N ALA A 13 -3.94 -8.32 1.94
CA ALA A 13 -5.06 -7.36 1.99
C ALA A 13 -6.33 -7.95 2.60
N HIS A 14 -6.72 -9.17 2.18
CA HIS A 14 -7.95 -9.79 2.67
C HIS A 14 -7.81 -10.37 4.08
N SER A 15 -6.67 -10.96 4.43
CA SER A 15 -6.48 -11.56 5.75
C SER A 15 -6.14 -10.52 6.82
N TYR A 16 -5.30 -9.54 6.50
CA TYR A 16 -4.82 -8.54 7.45
C TYR A 16 -5.40 -7.16 7.19
N GLY A 17 -5.26 -6.64 5.96
CA GLY A 17 -5.64 -5.26 5.61
C GLY A 17 -7.07 -4.92 6.01
N LEU A 18 -8.05 -5.67 5.52
CA LEU A 18 -9.47 -5.45 5.81
C LEU A 18 -9.86 -5.62 7.29
N HIS A 19 -9.09 -6.40 8.05
CA HIS A 19 -9.42 -6.69 9.46
C HIS A 19 -8.76 -5.72 10.42
N ASN A 20 -7.60 -5.15 10.07
CA ASN A 20 -6.77 -4.36 10.98
C ASN A 20 -6.75 -2.87 10.63
N VAL A 21 -6.82 -2.52 9.35
CA VAL A 21 -6.89 -1.11 8.92
C VAL A 21 -8.27 -0.55 9.23
N LYS A 22 -8.31 0.67 9.76
CA LYS A 22 -9.53 1.37 10.18
C LYS A 22 -9.64 2.72 9.51
N LYS A 23 -10.85 3.27 9.56
CA LYS A 23 -11.12 4.63 9.10
C LYS A 23 -10.21 5.63 9.81
N GLY A 24 -9.52 6.46 9.03
CA GLY A 24 -8.56 7.45 9.54
C GLY A 24 -7.12 6.97 9.61
N ASP A 25 -6.85 5.67 9.44
CA ASP A 25 -5.48 5.17 9.30
C ASP A 25 -4.89 5.62 7.95
N LYS A 26 -3.56 5.63 7.90
CA LYS A 26 -2.80 5.94 6.70
C LYS A 26 -2.06 4.70 6.21
N ILE A 27 -2.28 4.35 4.94
CA ILE A 27 -1.49 3.36 4.23
C ILE A 27 -0.50 4.15 3.37
N VAL A 28 0.79 3.95 3.59
CA VAL A 28 1.85 4.70 2.90
C VAL A 28 2.59 3.77 1.95
N ILE A 29 2.64 4.14 0.67
CA ILE A 29 3.38 3.42 -0.38
C ILE A 29 4.20 4.40 -1.22
N THR A 30 5.09 3.91 -2.08
CA THR A 30 5.85 4.78 -2.99
C THR A 30 5.06 5.07 -4.27
N VAL A 31 5.39 6.16 -4.97
CA VAL A 31 4.87 6.40 -6.33
C VAL A 31 5.41 5.41 -7.38
N ALA A 32 6.45 4.67 -7.04
CA ALA A 32 7.11 3.72 -7.93
C ALA A 32 6.64 2.27 -7.75
N GLU A 33 5.59 2.04 -6.96
CA GLU A 33 5.06 0.70 -6.73
C GLU A 33 4.53 0.04 -8.00
N HIS A 34 4.77 -1.27 -8.11
CA HIS A 34 4.14 -2.09 -9.14
C HIS A 34 2.61 -2.15 -8.90
N HIS A 35 1.81 -2.22 -9.98
CA HIS A 35 0.35 -2.24 -9.92
C HIS A 35 -0.24 -3.24 -8.93
N ALA A 36 0.38 -4.43 -8.80
CA ALA A 36 -0.07 -5.47 -7.87
C ALA A 36 0.01 -5.04 -6.40
N ASN A 37 0.92 -4.13 -6.04
CA ASN A 37 0.99 -3.56 -4.69
C ASN A 37 0.02 -2.38 -4.56
N LEU A 38 -0.01 -1.49 -5.57
CA LEU A 38 -0.86 -0.30 -5.61
C LEU A 38 -2.36 -0.60 -5.52
N VAL A 39 -2.89 -1.42 -6.43
CA VAL A 39 -4.34 -1.70 -6.54
C VAL A 39 -4.85 -2.40 -5.30
N THR A 40 -4.04 -3.26 -4.69
CA THR A 40 -4.36 -3.96 -3.47
C THR A 40 -4.59 -2.99 -2.30
N TRP A 41 -3.74 -1.98 -2.13
CA TRP A 41 -3.92 -0.98 -1.07
C TRP A 41 -4.99 0.06 -1.38
N GLN A 42 -5.21 0.39 -2.66
CA GLN A 42 -6.37 1.20 -3.07
C GLN A 42 -7.68 0.53 -2.65
N TYR A 43 -7.81 -0.78 -2.89
CA TYR A 43 -8.98 -1.55 -2.47
C TYR A 43 -9.16 -1.53 -0.96
N VAL A 44 -8.10 -1.80 -0.17
CA VAL A 44 -8.20 -1.78 1.30
C VAL A 44 -8.59 -0.38 1.81
N ALA A 45 -8.00 0.68 1.27
CA ALA A 45 -8.33 2.06 1.64
C ALA A 45 -9.81 2.38 1.39
N GLU A 46 -10.32 2.03 0.20
CA GLU A 46 -11.73 2.21 -0.17
C GLU A 46 -12.68 1.46 0.77
N GLN A 47 -12.39 0.21 1.10
CA GLN A 47 -13.26 -0.60 1.95
C GLN A 47 -13.24 -0.19 3.44
N THR A 48 -12.11 0.29 3.94
CA THR A 48 -11.92 0.60 5.37
C THR A 48 -12.12 2.07 5.72
N GLY A 49 -12.09 2.96 4.72
CA GLY A 49 -12.07 4.41 4.91
C GLY A 49 -10.71 4.94 5.37
N ALA A 50 -9.64 4.17 5.18
CA ALA A 50 -8.27 4.64 5.36
C ALA A 50 -7.84 5.55 4.20
N THR A 51 -6.78 6.32 4.42
CA THR A 51 -6.18 7.18 3.39
C THR A 51 -4.95 6.50 2.80
N LEU A 52 -4.85 6.48 1.47
CA LEU A 52 -3.65 6.03 0.76
C LEU A 52 -2.76 7.24 0.46
N GLU A 53 -1.56 7.27 1.05
CA GLU A 53 -0.56 8.32 0.86
C GLU A 53 0.64 7.80 0.07
N TYR A 54 1.25 8.69 -0.70
CA TYR A 54 2.33 8.36 -1.62
C TYR A 54 3.62 9.08 -1.24
N MET A 55 4.70 8.32 -1.08
CA MET A 55 6.06 8.84 -0.99
C MET A 55 6.62 9.07 -2.39
N TYR A 56 7.17 10.26 -2.60
CA TYR A 56 7.76 10.66 -3.87
C TYR A 56 9.25 10.34 -3.90
N LEU A 57 9.75 10.09 -5.10
CA LEU A 57 11.17 9.87 -5.34
C LEU A 57 11.88 11.20 -5.57
N ASP A 58 13.17 11.21 -5.26
CA ASP A 58 14.04 12.29 -5.66
C ASP A 58 14.32 12.30 -7.17
N GLU A 59 15.11 13.27 -7.62
CA GLU A 59 15.49 13.43 -9.03
C GLU A 59 16.33 12.27 -9.58
N HIS A 60 16.86 11.41 -8.73
CA HIS A 60 17.63 10.21 -9.08
C HIS A 60 16.82 8.93 -8.97
N GLY A 61 15.55 9.01 -8.57
CA GLY A 61 14.67 7.85 -8.39
C GLY A 61 14.87 7.14 -7.04
N HIS A 62 15.48 7.79 -6.06
CA HIS A 62 15.64 7.24 -4.72
C HIS A 62 14.58 7.75 -3.75
N LEU A 63 14.27 6.94 -2.73
CA LEU A 63 13.49 7.38 -1.58
C LEU A 63 14.37 8.25 -0.69
N LYS A 64 13.88 9.43 -0.31
CA LYS A 64 14.55 10.27 0.68
C LYS A 64 14.17 9.85 2.09
N ASP A 65 15.16 9.83 2.98
CA ASP A 65 14.89 9.73 4.41
C ASP A 65 14.06 10.94 4.88
N GLY A 66 12.99 10.71 5.64
CA GLY A 66 12.16 11.76 6.24
C GLY A 66 10.91 12.21 5.45
N GLU A 67 10.56 11.54 4.36
CA GLU A 67 9.27 11.77 3.65
C GLU A 67 8.04 11.43 4.50
N ILE A 68 8.21 10.65 5.57
CA ILE A 68 7.13 10.25 6.49
C ILE A 68 7.40 10.86 7.87
N ASN A 69 6.48 11.70 8.35
CA ASN A 69 6.46 12.28 9.70
C ASN A 69 5.29 11.69 10.50
#